data_AF-A0A1F4NR03-F1
#
_entry.id   AF-A0A1F4NR03-F1
#
_cell.length_a   1.000
_cell.length_b   1.000
_cell.length_c   1.000
_cell.angle_alpha   90.00
_cell.angle_beta   90.00
_cell.angle_gamma   90.00
#
_symmetry.space_group_name_H-M   'P 1'
#
loop_
_entity.id
_entity.type
_entity.pdbx_description
1 polymer ?
#
loop_
_entity_poly.entity_id
_entity_poly.type
_entity_poly.pdbx_seq_one_letter_code
_entity_poly.pdbx_strand_id
1 'polypeptide(L)' 'MKNPEFRRIVKEREPHFNVVRQLVKERIKQKRTQEYMAKKTGLRQEAISAMESLKREPQLSTLYKYATALGVKALKLS' A
#
# COMPACT_ATOMS: atom_id res chain seq x y z
N MET A 1 -23.49 -12.78 0.79
CA MET A 1 -22.89 -11.58 0.16
C MET A 1 -22.94 -11.73 -1.37
N LYS A 2 -24.03 -11.27 -2.02
CA LYS A 2 -24.20 -11.36 -3.49
C LYS A 2 -24.78 -10.07 -4.09
N ASN A 3 -24.54 -8.90 -3.48
CA ASN A 3 -24.95 -7.63 -4.08
C ASN A 3 -24.03 -7.34 -5.30
N PRO A 4 -24.55 -7.25 -6.53
CA PRO A 4 -23.77 -6.98 -7.74
C PRO A 4 -23.05 -5.62 -7.70
N GLU A 5 -23.68 -4.59 -7.12
CA GLU A 5 -23.09 -3.25 -6.98
C GLU A 5 -21.88 -3.27 -6.04
N PHE A 6 -21.97 -4.01 -4.94
CA PHE A 6 -20.84 -4.22 -4.03
C PHE A 6 -19.68 -4.94 -4.72
N ARG A 7 -19.96 -5.96 -5.54
CA ARG A 7 -18.93 -6.67 -6.32
C ARG A 7 -18.27 -5.75 -7.35
N ARG A 8 -19.02 -4.85 -7.97
CA ARG A 8 -18.52 -3.90 -8.96
C ARG A 8 -17.58 -2.87 -8.33
N ILE A 9 -17.99 -2.25 -7.21
CA ILE A 9 -17.15 -1.29 -6.46
C ILE A 9 -15.87 -1.97 -5.95
N VAL A 10 -15.96 -3.22 -5.48
CA VAL A 10 -14.78 -4.00 -5.05
C VAL A 10 -13.82 -4.26 -6.22
N LYS A 11 -14.36 -4.59 -7.40
CA LYS A 11 -13.56 -4.83 -8.62
C LYS A 11 -12.90 -3.55 -9.13
N GLU A 12 -13.57 -2.41 -9.05
CA GLU A 12 -13.02 -1.11 -9.44
C GLU A 12 -11.87 -0.66 -8.52
N ARG A 13 -11.89 -1.06 -7.23
CA ARG A 13 -10.83 -0.74 -6.25
C ARG A 13 -9.71 -1.79 -6.19
N GLU A 14 -9.88 -2.93 -6.85
CA GLU A 14 -8.92 -4.03 -6.88
C GLU A 14 -7.48 -3.61 -7.27
N PRO A 15 -7.28 -2.69 -8.26
CA PRO A 15 -5.94 -2.25 -8.63
C PRO A 15 -5.21 -1.53 -7.48
N HIS A 16 -5.92 -0.74 -6.65
CA HIS A 16 -5.34 -0.05 -5.51
C HIS A 16 -4.85 -1.03 -4.45
N PHE A 17 -5.64 -2.08 -4.17
CA PHE A 17 -5.25 -3.12 -3.23
C PHE A 17 -4.05 -3.91 -3.72
N ASN A 18 -3.96 -4.17 -5.03
CA ASN A 18 -2.82 -4.86 -5.63
C ASN A 18 -1.52 -4.07 -5.48
N VAL A 19 -1.56 -2.74 -5.62
CA VAL A 19 -0.39 -1.88 -5.42
C VAL A 19 0.11 -1.94 -3.97
N VAL A 20 -0.79 -1.79 -2.98
CA VAL A 20 -0.42 -1.87 -1.56
C VAL A 20 0.19 -3.23 -1.24
N ARG A 21 -0.41 -4.31 -1.72
CA ARG A 21 0.12 -5.67 -1.53
C ARG A 21 1.51 -5.86 -2.11
N GLN A 22 1.78 -5.31 -3.31
CA GLN A 22 3.11 -5.36 -3.93
C GLN A 22 4.15 -4.62 -3.08
N LEU A 23 3.80 -3.42 -2.61
CA LEU A 23 4.67 -2.61 -1.76
C LEU A 23 4.97 -3.31 -0.42
N VAL A 24 3.97 -3.91 0.22
CA VAL A 24 4.15 -4.66 1.48
C VAL A 24 5.05 -5.89 1.26
N LYS A 25 4.82 -6.65 0.19
CA LYS A 25 5.66 -7.80 -0.17
C LYS A 25 7.12 -7.37 -0.37
N GLU A 26 7.35 -6.27 -1.06
CA GLU A 26 8.70 -5.74 -1.29
C GLU A 26 9.35 -5.27 0.02
N ARG A 27 8.61 -4.58 0.91
CA ARG A 27 9.12 -4.20 2.25
C ARG A 27 9.60 -5.43 3.02
N ILE A 28 8.78 -6.48 3.06
CA ILE A 28 9.08 -7.72 3.77
C ILE A 28 10.30 -8.41 3.15
N LYS A 29 10.37 -8.48 1.81
CA LYS A 29 11.52 -9.02 1.08
C LYS A 29 12.83 -8.29 1.41
N GLN A 30 12.76 -6.96 1.56
CA GLN A 30 13.90 -6.14 1.98
C GLN A 30 14.16 -6.16 3.50
N LYS A 31 13.39 -6.94 4.28
CA LYS A 31 13.49 -7.04 5.75
C LYS A 31 13.42 -5.67 6.46
N ARG A 32 12.66 -4.72 5.90
CA ARG A 32 12.48 -3.38 6.49
C ARG A 32 11.33 -3.41 7.48
N THR A 33 11.50 -2.81 8.65
CA THR A 33 10.41 -2.67 9.64
C THR A 33 9.46 -1.54 9.24
N GLN A 34 8.24 -1.55 9.78
CA GLN A 34 7.31 -0.43 9.60
C GLN A 34 7.86 0.87 10.23
N GLU A 35 8.64 0.77 11.30
CA GLU A 35 9.34 1.90 11.91
C GLU A 35 10.44 2.48 10.99
N TYR A 36 11.19 1.62 10.29
CA TYR A 36 12.13 2.07 9.26
C TYR A 36 11.40 2.84 8.16
N MET A 37 10.26 2.32 7.69
CA MET A 37 9.45 3.00 6.68
C MET A 37 8.92 4.34 7.18
N ALA A 38 8.47 4.41 8.43
CA ALA A 38 8.03 5.66 9.05
C ALA A 38 9.15 6.72 9.01
N LYS A 39 10.36 6.36 9.47
CA LYS A 39 11.54 7.24 9.44
C LYS A 39 11.89 7.67 8.02
N LYS A 40 11.84 6.77 7.04
CA LYS A 40 12.24 7.04 5.66
C LYS A 40 11.20 7.87 4.88
N THR A 41 9.92 7.71 5.18
CA THR A 41 8.81 8.40 4.50
C THR A 41 8.37 9.69 5.19
N GLY A 42 8.78 9.91 6.45
CA GLY A 42 8.29 10.99 7.30
C GLY A 42 6.86 10.79 7.80
N LEU A 43 6.30 9.59 7.63
CA LEU A 43 4.97 9.24 8.13
C LEU A 43 5.08 8.64 9.52
N ARG A 44 3.98 8.70 10.29
CA ARG A 44 3.89 7.97 11.56
C ARG A 44 3.82 6.46 11.33
N GLN A 45 4.35 5.65 12.25
CA GLN A 45 4.35 4.19 12.12
C GLN A 45 2.91 3.63 12.09
N GLU A 46 1.98 4.25 12.81
CA GLU A 46 0.57 3.87 12.78
C GLU A 46 -0.06 4.14 11.42
N ALA A 47 0.37 5.20 10.72
CA ALA A 47 -0.07 5.50 9.36
C ALA A 47 0.48 4.48 8.35
N ILE A 48 1.72 4.03 8.54
CA ILE A 48 2.29 2.92 7.77
C ILE A 48 1.47 1.65 8.01
N SER A 49 1.25 1.27 9.27
CA SER A 49 0.47 0.08 9.63
C SER A 49 -0.95 0.12 9.07
N ALA A 50 -1.64 1.25 9.17
CA ALA A 50 -3.00 1.43 8.63
C ALA A 50 -3.06 1.31 7.10
N MET A 51 -2.02 1.77 6.40
CA MET A 51 -1.89 1.63 4.95
C MET A 51 -1.62 0.18 4.55
N GLU A 52 -0.66 -0.50 5.20
CA GLU A 52 -0.28 -1.88 4.89
C GLU A 52 -1.41 -2.88 5.16
N SER A 53 -2.20 -2.62 6.20
CA SER A 53 -3.37 -3.42 6.57
C SER A 53 -4.64 -3.06 5.78
N LEU A 54 -4.58 -2.06 4.90
CA LEU A 54 -5.74 -1.50 4.19
C LEU A 54 -6.86 -0.99 5.13
N LYS A 55 -6.57 -0.78 6.42
CA LYS A 55 -7.49 -0.16 7.38
C LYS A 55 -7.81 1.29 6.99
N ARG A 56 -6.90 1.94 6.26
CA ARG A 56 -7.10 3.24 5.63
C ARG A 56 -6.62 3.18 4.19
N GLU A 57 -7.48 3.60 3.27
CA GLU A 57 -7.12 3.72 1.87
C GLU A 57 -6.04 4.82 1.70
N PRO A 58 -4.84 4.48 1.20
CA PRO A 58 -3.78 5.45 1.05
C PRO A 58 -4.02 6.34 -0.16
N GLN A 59 -3.64 7.60 -0.05
CA GLN A 59 -3.54 8.48 -1.20
C GLN A 59 -2.36 8.09 -2.09
N LEU A 60 -2.42 8.46 -3.36
CA LEU A 60 -1.35 8.21 -4.33
C LEU A 60 0.00 8.79 -3.87
N SER A 61 -0.01 9.95 -3.22
CA SER A 61 1.18 10.57 -2.63
C SER A 61 1.85 9.71 -1.55
N THR A 62 1.04 9.03 -0.73
CA THR A 62 1.52 8.08 0.29
C THR A 62 2.15 6.84 -0.35
N LEU A 63 1.49 6.29 -1.39
CA LEU A 63 2.03 5.16 -2.15
C LEU A 63 3.36 5.53 -2.82
N TYR A 64 3.44 6.73 -3.40
CA TYR A 64 4.66 7.24 -4.02
C TYR A 64 5.80 7.36 -3.00
N LYS A 65 5.59 8.04 -1.86
CA LYS A 65 6.62 8.15 -0.80
C LYS A 65 7.10 6.79 -0.32
N TYR A 66 6.17 5.84 -0.14
CA TYR A 66 6.50 4.49 0.30
C TYR A 66 7.30 3.71 -0.75
N ALA A 67 6.90 3.77 -2.03
CA ALA A 67 7.64 3.17 -3.14
C ALA A 67 9.05 3.74 -3.26
N THR A 68 9.19 5.08 -3.18
CA THR A 68 10.48 5.77 -3.20
C THR A 68 11.35 5.34 -2.01
N ALA A 69 10.76 5.21 -0.81
CA ALA A 69 11.48 4.74 0.38
C ALA A 69 12.02 3.30 0.24
N LEU A 70 11.36 2.45 -0.56
CA LEU A 70 11.82 1.10 -0.91
C LEU A 70 12.74 1.06 -2.14
N GLY A 71 12.96 2.18 -2.83
CA GLY A 71 13.69 2.21 -4.10
C GLY A 71 12.97 1.52 -5.26
N VAL A 72 11.65 1.33 -5.16
CA VAL A 72 10.83 0.72 -6.21
C VAL A 72 10.62 1.73 -7.34
N LYS A 73 11.07 1.38 -8.54
CA LYS A 73 11.02 2.26 -9.73
C LYS A 73 9.76 2.06 -10.59
N ALA A 74 9.04 0.96 -10.43
CA ALA A 74 7.83 0.66 -11.19
C ALA A 74 6.85 -0.18 -10.36
N LEU A 75 5.57 0.20 -10.40
CA LEU A 75 4.45 -0.53 -9.80
C LEU A 75 3.57 -1.08 -10.91
N LYS A 76 3.13 -2.33 -10.80
CA LYS A 76 2.23 -2.94 -11.78
C LYS A 76 0.79 -2.81 -11.30
N LEU A 77 -0.10 -2.36 -12.18
CA LEU A 77 -1.55 -2.25 -11.93
C LEU A 77 -2.33 -3.48 -12.38
N SER A 78 -1.63 -4.52 -12.85
CA SER A 78 -2.18 -5.77 -13.39
C SER A 78 -3.07 -6.52 -12.40
#